data_AF-A0A7J3MG70-F1
#
_entry.id   AF-A0A7J3MG70-F1
#
_cell.length_a   1.000
_cell.length_b   1.000
_cell.length_c   1.000
_cell.angle_alpha   90.00
_cell.angle_beta   90.00
_cell.angle_gamma   90.00
#
_symmetry.space_group_name_H-M   'P 1'
#
loop_
_entity.id
_entity.type
_entity.pdbx_description
1 polymer ?
#
loop_
_entity_poly.entity_id
_entity_poly.type
_entity_poly.pdbx_seq_one_letter_code
_entity_poly.pdbx_strand_id
1 'polypeptide(L)'
;MRVPEEFSLSSNRCWICGYRKLDIERVMSPRYLCFWCSPSEERGEQLTPEELINYIILETEEHLRNRNLIQCEDIDVLSLMADIGDLGGRHSYFKQFTSMIGLIAVQVALEKRYTPDKLLKVAEGITSGEKWQRVRQCILFLTDIGLLERGEGKYIHHRFRPSDLLLELTSSIESVSKVEEELPPRIANCIAGYALLCGIKTSIKWLKKSGQGEPAGIVKLYPKNLDGRIWIPKRFTATTMYLIGCLAHGYSEFSENELRAWLSNREITGNDASWIINWLNRTIPSAHRLVNPRFDGIAYHFSFNLNYVRMRERFRERIRGRSS
;
A
#
# COMPACT_ATOMS: atom_id res chain seq x y z
N MET A 1 -20.05 -12.66 -23.49
CA MET A 1 -19.18 -11.65 -22.84
C MET A 1 -17.75 -12.08 -23.15
N ARG A 2 -17.05 -11.38 -24.06
CA ARG A 2 -15.69 -11.80 -24.48
C ARG A 2 -14.73 -11.59 -23.33
N VAL A 3 -14.01 -12.65 -22.95
CA VAL A 3 -12.87 -12.58 -22.04
C VAL A 3 -11.84 -11.65 -22.69
N PRO A 4 -11.39 -10.57 -22.03
CA PRO A 4 -10.34 -9.74 -22.60
C PRO A 4 -9.09 -10.59 -22.84
N GLU A 5 -8.37 -10.28 -23.92
CA GLU A 5 -7.07 -10.87 -24.29
C GLU A 5 -6.18 -11.08 -23.07
N GLU A 6 -5.49 -12.22 -23.05
CA GLU A 6 -4.60 -12.65 -21.97
C GLU A 6 -3.73 -11.49 -21.50
N PHE A 7 -3.93 -11.12 -20.24
CA PHE A 7 -3.07 -10.15 -19.58
C PHE A 7 -1.63 -10.70 -19.54
N SER A 8 -0.72 -10.08 -20.30
CA SER A 8 0.68 -10.53 -20.40
C SER A 8 1.61 -9.72 -19.49
N LEU A 9 2.08 -10.35 -18.41
CA LEU A 9 3.14 -9.83 -17.56
C LEU A 9 4.50 -10.02 -18.23
N SER A 10 5.25 -8.94 -18.44
CA SER A 10 6.64 -9.04 -18.84
C SER A 10 7.52 -9.52 -17.67
N SER A 11 8.40 -10.48 -17.93
CA SER A 11 9.38 -10.97 -16.95
C SER A 11 10.59 -10.05 -16.78
N ASN A 12 10.75 -9.05 -17.65
CA ASN A 12 11.89 -8.12 -17.63
C ASN A 12 11.76 -7.01 -16.57
N ARG A 13 10.67 -6.98 -15.80
CA ARG A 13 10.38 -5.94 -14.81
C ARG A 13 9.83 -6.53 -13.51
N CYS A 14 10.05 -5.84 -12.41
CA CYS A 14 9.34 -6.11 -11.16
C CYS A 14 7.97 -5.42 -11.17
N TRP A 15 6.89 -6.19 -10.98
CA TRP A 15 5.52 -5.69 -11.00
C TRP A 15 5.05 -5.02 -9.70
N ILE A 16 5.93 -4.93 -8.70
CA ILE A 16 5.71 -4.14 -7.49
C ILE A 16 6.40 -2.78 -7.63
N CYS A 17 7.72 -2.74 -7.71
CA CYS A 17 8.48 -1.47 -7.69
C CYS A 17 8.90 -0.94 -9.07
N GLY A 18 8.65 -1.68 -10.16
CA GLY A 18 9.00 -1.24 -11.51
C GLY A 18 10.48 -1.38 -11.90
N TYR A 19 11.29 -2.09 -11.10
CA TYR A 19 12.71 -2.34 -11.40
C TYR A 19 12.87 -3.03 -12.75
N ARG A 20 13.74 -2.52 -13.62
CA ARG A 20 14.05 -3.14 -14.91
C ARG A 20 15.20 -4.12 -14.72
N LYS A 21 14.93 -5.40 -15.00
CA LYS A 21 15.92 -6.48 -14.88
C LYS A 21 16.80 -6.56 -16.11
N LEU A 22 18.10 -6.60 -15.88
CA LEU A 22 19.11 -6.95 -16.89
C LEU A 22 19.05 -8.45 -17.20
N ASP A 23 19.57 -8.86 -18.35
CA ASP A 23 19.40 -10.23 -18.85
C ASP A 23 19.92 -11.30 -17.87
N ILE A 24 21.05 -11.05 -17.21
CA ILE A 24 21.64 -11.92 -16.17
C ILE A 24 20.69 -12.06 -14.97
N GLU A 25 20.08 -10.95 -14.54
CA GLU A 25 19.16 -10.94 -13.40
C GLU A 25 17.83 -11.64 -13.69
N ARG A 26 17.43 -11.77 -14.96
CA ARG A 26 16.19 -12.46 -15.33
C ARG A 26 16.23 -13.95 -15.02
N VAL A 27 17.42 -14.55 -15.04
CA VAL A 27 17.64 -15.96 -14.69
C VAL A 27 17.61 -16.16 -13.18
N MET A 28 18.17 -15.21 -12.43
CA MET A 28 18.34 -15.34 -10.98
C MET A 28 17.16 -14.79 -10.17
N SER A 29 16.47 -13.75 -10.66
CA SER A 29 15.34 -13.13 -9.95
C SER A 29 14.04 -13.90 -10.19
N PRO A 30 13.10 -13.90 -9.22
CA PRO A 30 11.78 -14.47 -9.45
C PRO A 30 11.10 -13.81 -10.67
N ARG A 31 10.43 -14.58 -11.54
CA ARG A 31 9.97 -14.17 -12.89
C ARG A 31 9.37 -12.75 -12.97
N TYR A 32 8.64 -12.30 -11.95
CA TYR A 32 7.96 -10.99 -11.93
C TYR A 32 8.33 -10.07 -10.75
N LEU A 33 9.31 -10.45 -9.94
CA LEU A 33 9.76 -9.70 -8.77
C LEU A 33 11.27 -9.43 -8.88
N CYS A 34 11.77 -8.37 -8.25
CA CYS A 34 13.21 -8.17 -8.07
C CYS A 34 13.63 -8.65 -6.67
N PHE A 35 14.92 -8.89 -6.47
CA PHE A 35 15.49 -9.29 -5.18
C PHE A 35 15.22 -8.31 -4.04
N TRP A 36 15.00 -7.03 -4.34
CA TRP A 36 14.60 -6.07 -3.31
C TRP A 36 13.18 -6.35 -2.81
N CYS A 37 12.22 -6.60 -3.71
CA CYS A 37 10.82 -6.81 -3.30
C CYS A 37 10.54 -8.22 -2.79
N SER A 38 11.34 -9.19 -3.21
CA SER A 38 11.22 -10.59 -2.82
C SER A 38 12.60 -11.25 -2.92
N PRO A 39 13.44 -11.11 -1.88
CA PRO A 39 14.73 -11.80 -1.85
C PRO A 39 14.57 -13.33 -1.83
N SER A 40 15.61 -14.05 -2.24
CA SER A 40 15.72 -15.50 -2.02
C SER A 40 15.95 -15.79 -0.53
N GLU A 41 15.53 -16.98 -0.08
CA GLU A 41 15.41 -17.38 1.34
C GLU A 41 16.74 -17.40 2.13
N GLU A 42 17.89 -17.20 1.48
CA GLU A 42 19.22 -17.28 2.11
C GLU A 42 19.65 -16.01 2.86
N ARG A 43 18.78 -15.44 3.71
CA ARG A 43 19.08 -14.17 4.40
C ARG A 43 19.01 -14.21 5.91
N GLY A 44 19.85 -15.04 6.54
CA GLY A 44 20.24 -14.91 7.97
C GLY A 44 19.14 -14.40 8.91
N GLU A 45 19.46 -13.37 9.71
CA GLU A 45 18.54 -12.78 10.71
C GLU A 45 17.77 -11.53 10.22
N GLN A 46 17.84 -11.18 8.94
CA GLN A 46 17.21 -9.96 8.42
C GLN A 46 15.77 -10.23 7.98
N LEU A 47 14.87 -9.30 8.32
CA LEU A 47 13.51 -9.32 7.78
C LEU A 47 13.55 -9.10 6.27
N THR A 48 12.79 -9.91 5.54
CA THR A 48 12.42 -9.58 4.17
C THR A 48 11.34 -8.49 4.18
N PRO A 49 11.21 -7.69 3.10
CA PRO A 49 10.14 -6.70 3.01
C PRO A 49 8.73 -7.29 3.12
N GLU A 50 8.52 -8.50 2.61
CA GLU A 50 7.23 -9.21 2.73
C GLU A 50 6.93 -9.58 4.18
N GLU A 51 7.92 -10.07 4.94
CA GLU A 51 7.76 -10.38 6.36
C GLU A 51 7.49 -9.14 7.19
N LEU A 52 8.24 -8.05 6.94
CA LEU A 52 7.99 -6.78 7.62
C LEU A 52 6.56 -6.30 7.35
N ILE A 53 6.11 -6.30 6.09
CA ILE A 53 4.71 -5.96 5.74
C ILE A 53 3.73 -6.88 6.48
N ASN A 54 4.01 -8.18 6.55
CA ASN A 54 3.16 -9.13 7.25
C ASN A 54 3.03 -8.82 8.74
N TYR A 55 4.13 -8.50 9.43
CA TYR A 55 4.09 -8.14 10.85
C TYR A 55 3.38 -6.82 11.10
N ILE A 56 3.59 -5.79 10.26
CA ILE A 56 2.88 -4.52 10.36
C ILE A 56 1.37 -4.75 10.20
N ILE A 57 0.95 -5.57 9.23
CA ILE A 57 -0.47 -5.93 9.01
C ILE A 57 -1.05 -6.65 10.22
N LEU A 58 -0.38 -7.69 10.72
CA LEU A 58 -0.87 -8.48 11.86
C LEU A 58 -1.03 -7.62 13.12
N GLU A 59 -0.05 -6.80 13.45
CA GLU A 59 -0.11 -5.93 14.62
C GLU A 59 -1.15 -4.82 14.44
N THR A 60 -1.33 -4.32 13.20
CA THR A 60 -2.42 -3.40 12.87
C THR A 60 -3.78 -4.06 13.11
N GLU A 61 -4.03 -5.27 12.58
CA GLU A 61 -5.27 -6.01 12.83
C GLU A 61 -5.53 -6.25 14.33
N GLU A 62 -4.49 -6.57 15.10
CA GLU A 62 -4.59 -6.74 16.56
C GLU A 62 -5.06 -5.45 17.25
N HIS A 63 -4.44 -4.31 16.92
CA HIS A 63 -4.85 -3.02 17.48
C HIS A 63 -6.27 -2.60 17.05
N LEU A 64 -6.71 -2.99 15.86
CA LEU A 64 -8.04 -2.66 15.34
C LEU A 64 -9.14 -3.51 15.98
N ARG A 65 -8.85 -4.78 16.27
CA ARG A 65 -9.77 -5.71 16.96
C ARG A 65 -9.92 -5.40 18.44
N ASN A 66 -8.86 -4.91 19.06
CA ASN A 66 -8.92 -4.41 20.44
C ASN A 66 -9.75 -3.13 20.42
N ARG A 67 -11.01 -3.21 20.91
CA ARG A 67 -12.09 -2.19 20.84
C ARG A 67 -11.82 -0.86 21.58
N ASN A 68 -10.57 -0.42 21.63
CA ASN A 68 -10.16 0.86 22.18
C ASN A 68 -10.19 1.94 21.10
N LEU A 69 -10.38 3.18 21.53
CA LEU A 69 -10.27 4.38 20.70
C LEU A 69 -9.00 4.32 19.84
N ILE A 70 -9.15 4.31 18.52
CA ILE A 70 -8.01 4.37 17.58
C ILE A 70 -7.45 5.79 17.57
N GLN A 71 -6.37 6.00 18.32
CA GLN A 71 -5.51 7.17 18.16
C GLN A 71 -4.33 6.72 17.30
N CYS A 72 -4.41 6.98 15.99
CA CYS A 72 -3.41 6.54 15.03
C CYS A 72 -2.02 7.08 15.36
N GLU A 73 -1.95 8.27 15.94
CA GLU A 73 -0.74 8.95 16.38
C GLU A 73 -0.03 8.16 17.49
N ASP A 74 -0.77 7.61 18.45
CA ASP A 74 -0.19 6.96 19.63
C ASP A 74 0.29 5.53 19.38
N ILE A 75 -0.09 4.94 18.24
CA ILE A 75 0.21 3.55 17.91
C ILE A 75 1.10 3.51 16.67
N ASP A 76 2.36 3.11 16.88
CA ASP A 76 3.42 3.12 15.85
C ASP A 76 2.99 2.50 14.52
N VAL A 77 2.38 1.31 14.54
CA VAL A 77 1.93 0.62 13.31
C VAL A 77 0.81 1.37 12.59
N LEU A 78 -0.14 1.97 13.33
CA LEU A 78 -1.25 2.72 12.74
C LEU A 78 -0.77 4.05 12.16
N SER A 79 0.18 4.70 12.85
CA SER A 79 0.83 5.89 12.34
C SER A 79 1.60 5.59 11.05
N LEU A 80 2.38 4.50 11.01
CA LEU A 80 3.08 4.08 9.80
C LEU A 80 2.09 3.80 8.64
N MET A 81 0.98 3.13 8.92
CA MET A 81 -0.08 2.92 7.92
C MET A 81 -0.62 4.26 7.41
N ALA A 82 -0.89 5.21 8.29
CA ALA A 82 -1.39 6.51 7.90
C ALA A 82 -0.37 7.33 7.08
N ASP A 83 0.94 7.20 7.31
CA ASP A 83 1.97 7.82 6.47
C ASP A 83 1.97 7.23 5.05
N ILE A 84 1.82 5.91 4.93
CA ILE A 84 1.70 5.23 3.63
C ILE A 84 0.40 5.61 2.93
N GLY A 85 -0.70 5.76 3.68
CA GLY A 85 -1.96 6.24 3.15
C GLY A 85 -1.88 7.66 2.60
N ASP A 86 -1.20 8.58 3.32
CA ASP A 86 -0.96 9.95 2.86
C ASP A 86 -0.14 9.98 1.56
N LEU A 87 0.89 9.13 1.44
CA LEU A 87 1.63 8.96 0.19
C LEU A 87 0.70 8.57 -0.97
N GLY A 88 -0.21 7.62 -0.73
CA GLY A 88 -1.24 7.21 -1.69
C GLY A 88 -2.21 8.34 -2.03
N GLY A 89 -2.68 9.07 -1.02
CA GLY A 89 -3.62 10.20 -1.14
C GLY A 89 -3.05 11.40 -1.90
N ARG A 90 -1.72 11.54 -1.95
CA ARG A 90 -1.03 12.59 -2.71
C ARG A 90 -0.59 12.17 -4.10
N HIS A 91 -0.58 10.87 -4.39
CA HIS A 91 -0.22 10.36 -5.71
C HIS A 91 -1.35 10.65 -6.70
N SER A 92 -1.03 11.21 -7.87
CA SER A 92 -2.02 11.61 -8.89
C SER A 92 -3.04 10.51 -9.21
N TYR A 93 -2.55 9.29 -9.43
CA TYR A 93 -3.41 8.15 -9.73
C TYR A 93 -4.05 7.46 -8.51
N PHE A 94 -3.30 7.23 -7.41
CA PHE A 94 -3.81 6.48 -6.25
C PHE A 94 -4.74 7.29 -5.34
N LYS A 95 -4.68 8.63 -5.42
CA LYS A 95 -5.55 9.52 -4.64
C LYS A 95 -7.02 9.12 -4.71
N GLN A 96 -7.53 8.82 -5.90
CA GLN A 96 -8.92 8.40 -6.07
C GLN A 96 -9.26 7.12 -5.31
N PHE A 97 -8.33 6.15 -5.24
CA PHE A 97 -8.54 4.89 -4.53
C PHE A 97 -8.46 5.11 -3.01
N THR A 98 -7.52 5.92 -2.53
CA THR A 98 -7.49 6.37 -1.13
C THR A 98 -8.80 7.04 -0.73
N SER A 99 -9.33 7.95 -1.57
CA SER A 99 -10.63 8.60 -1.33
C SER A 99 -11.80 7.62 -1.36
N MET A 100 -11.83 6.66 -2.30
CA MET A 100 -12.87 5.63 -2.35
C MET A 100 -12.84 4.75 -1.10
N ILE A 101 -11.66 4.34 -0.64
CA ILE A 101 -11.50 3.53 0.59
C ILE A 101 -12.01 4.31 1.81
N GLY A 102 -11.64 5.59 1.94
CA GLY A 102 -12.14 6.46 3.00
C GLY A 102 -13.67 6.59 2.97
N LEU A 103 -14.27 6.81 1.80
CA LEU A 103 -15.74 6.88 1.65
C LEU A 103 -16.43 5.57 1.97
N ILE A 104 -15.84 4.42 1.64
CA ILE A 104 -16.39 3.12 2.04
C ILE A 104 -16.35 3.00 3.57
N ALA A 105 -15.23 3.36 4.20
CA ALA A 105 -15.10 3.31 5.66
C ALA A 105 -16.14 4.20 6.38
N VAL A 106 -16.37 5.44 5.91
CA VAL A 106 -17.45 6.31 6.42
C VAL A 106 -18.80 5.62 6.31
N GLN A 107 -19.14 5.11 5.13
CA GLN A 107 -20.45 4.50 4.89
C GLN A 107 -20.65 3.25 5.75
N VAL A 108 -19.62 2.43 5.90
CA VAL A 108 -19.69 1.22 6.71
C VAL A 108 -19.74 1.54 8.20
N ALA A 109 -19.07 2.61 8.67
CA ALA A 109 -19.27 3.11 10.02
C ALA A 109 -20.77 3.42 10.23
N LEU A 110 -21.28 4.43 9.52
CA LEU A 110 -22.61 5.01 9.72
C LEU A 110 -23.77 4.07 9.39
N GLU A 111 -23.66 3.30 8.31
CA GLU A 111 -24.77 2.54 7.74
C GLU A 111 -24.56 1.02 7.82
N LYS A 112 -23.39 0.54 8.30
CA LYS A 112 -22.97 -0.88 8.27
C LYS A 112 -23.00 -1.51 6.86
N ARG A 113 -23.04 -0.67 5.82
CA ARG A 113 -23.08 -1.05 4.40
C ARG A 113 -22.40 0.04 3.56
N TYR A 114 -22.15 -0.21 2.28
CA TYR A 114 -21.69 0.82 1.36
C TYR A 114 -22.52 0.85 0.06
N THR A 115 -22.60 2.03 -0.53
CA THR A 115 -23.31 2.30 -1.79
C THR A 115 -22.30 2.66 -2.88
N PRO A 116 -22.10 1.78 -3.88
CA PRO A 116 -21.14 2.02 -4.96
C PRO A 116 -21.31 3.34 -5.71
N ASP A 117 -22.53 3.84 -5.88
CA ASP A 117 -22.78 5.11 -6.60
C ASP A 117 -22.17 6.33 -5.88
N LYS A 118 -22.03 6.30 -4.55
CA LYS A 118 -21.35 7.37 -3.80
C LYS A 118 -19.85 7.44 -4.17
N LEU A 119 -19.25 6.33 -4.62
CA LEU A 119 -17.83 6.27 -5.00
C LEU A 119 -17.58 6.95 -6.35
N LEU A 120 -18.60 7.09 -7.21
CA LEU A 120 -18.48 7.81 -8.48
C LEU A 120 -18.14 9.30 -8.29
N LYS A 121 -18.39 9.86 -7.10
CA LYS A 121 -18.07 11.26 -6.76
C LYS A 121 -16.58 11.53 -6.73
N VAL A 122 -15.76 10.52 -6.40
CA VAL A 122 -14.30 10.65 -6.25
C VAL A 122 -13.52 9.85 -7.29
N ALA A 123 -14.20 9.03 -8.10
CA ALA A 123 -13.59 8.32 -9.20
C ALA A 123 -13.23 9.27 -10.35
N GLU A 124 -11.99 9.18 -10.84
CA GLU A 124 -11.52 9.96 -11.98
C GLU A 124 -11.86 9.25 -13.30
N GLY A 125 -12.19 10.04 -14.32
CA GLY A 125 -12.56 9.55 -15.65
C GLY A 125 -13.32 10.61 -16.43
N ILE A 126 -13.16 10.60 -17.75
CA ILE A 126 -13.86 11.49 -18.69
C ILE A 126 -15.31 11.02 -18.83
N THR A 127 -15.51 9.70 -18.94
CA THR A 127 -16.84 9.10 -19.09
C THR A 127 -17.32 8.44 -17.80
N SER A 128 -18.64 8.32 -17.64
CA SER A 128 -19.22 7.54 -16.54
C SER A 128 -18.77 6.08 -16.56
N GLY A 129 -18.54 5.51 -17.74
CA GLY A 129 -18.03 4.14 -17.89
C GLY A 129 -16.62 3.96 -17.31
N GLU A 130 -15.71 4.92 -17.58
CA GLU A 130 -14.36 4.91 -17.02
C GLU A 130 -14.38 5.03 -15.49
N LYS A 131 -15.15 5.98 -14.95
CA LYS A 131 -15.34 6.12 -13.50
C LYS A 131 -15.84 4.82 -12.90
N TRP A 132 -16.78 4.15 -13.57
CA TRP A 132 -17.34 2.90 -13.09
C TRP A 132 -16.37 1.73 -13.11
N GLN A 133 -15.49 1.70 -14.11
CA GLN A 133 -14.38 0.78 -14.13
C GLN A 133 -13.42 1.00 -12.94
N ARG A 134 -13.14 2.26 -12.56
CA ARG A 134 -12.31 2.57 -11.38
C ARG A 134 -12.95 2.10 -10.08
N VAL A 135 -14.24 2.37 -9.89
CA VAL A 135 -14.96 1.88 -8.70
C VAL A 135 -14.94 0.35 -8.65
N ARG A 136 -15.20 -0.32 -9.78
CA ARG A 136 -15.13 -1.78 -9.86
C ARG A 136 -13.73 -2.30 -9.52
N GLN A 137 -12.67 -1.66 -10.01
CA GLN A 137 -11.29 -1.98 -9.62
C GLN A 137 -11.10 -1.88 -8.11
N CYS A 138 -11.58 -0.80 -7.49
CA CYS A 138 -11.49 -0.59 -6.05
C CYS A 138 -12.24 -1.66 -5.25
N ILE A 139 -13.48 -2.00 -5.62
CA ILE A 139 -14.28 -3.02 -4.94
C ILE A 139 -13.62 -4.40 -5.02
N LEU A 140 -13.17 -4.78 -6.21
CA LEU A 140 -12.49 -6.06 -6.41
C LEU A 140 -11.15 -6.12 -5.68
N PHE A 141 -10.42 -5.01 -5.64
CA PHE A 141 -9.20 -4.88 -4.85
C PHE A 141 -9.47 -5.09 -3.35
N LEU A 142 -10.48 -4.40 -2.81
CA LEU A 142 -10.88 -4.56 -1.40
C LEU A 142 -11.34 -5.99 -1.08
N THR A 143 -11.90 -6.68 -2.06
CA THR A 143 -12.24 -8.11 -1.94
C THR A 143 -10.98 -8.98 -1.88
N ASP A 144 -9.98 -8.72 -2.73
CA ASP A 144 -8.72 -9.48 -2.75
C ASP A 144 -7.94 -9.38 -1.42
N ILE A 145 -8.09 -8.27 -0.70
CA ILE A 145 -7.40 -8.02 0.58
C ILE A 145 -8.27 -8.33 1.81
N GLY A 146 -9.49 -8.85 1.61
CA GLY A 146 -10.37 -9.28 2.68
C GLY A 146 -11.07 -8.16 3.46
N LEU A 147 -11.13 -6.92 2.93
CA LEU A 147 -11.95 -5.86 3.53
C LEU A 147 -13.41 -5.92 3.06
N LEU A 148 -13.66 -6.45 1.86
CA LEU A 148 -14.99 -6.83 1.39
C LEU A 148 -15.07 -8.33 1.16
N GLU A 149 -16.26 -8.88 1.31
CA GLU A 149 -16.55 -10.29 1.09
C GLU A 149 -17.55 -10.48 -0.05
N ARG A 150 -17.46 -11.63 -0.72
CA ARG A 150 -18.43 -12.01 -1.75
C ARG A 150 -19.72 -12.45 -1.07
N GLY A 151 -20.80 -11.72 -1.33
CA GLY A 151 -22.15 -12.10 -0.96
C GLY A 151 -22.95 -12.62 -2.14
N GLU A 152 -24.21 -12.98 -1.87
CA GLU A 152 -25.18 -13.39 -2.87
C GLU A 152 -26.15 -12.25 -3.19
N GLY A 153 -26.45 -12.06 -4.48
CA GLY A 153 -27.50 -11.14 -4.91
C GLY A 153 -27.38 -10.59 -6.33
N LYS A 154 -28.43 -9.87 -6.74
CA LYS A 154 -28.53 -9.25 -8.07
C LYS A 154 -27.71 -7.95 -8.18
N TYR A 155 -27.65 -7.15 -7.13
CA TYR A 155 -26.99 -5.84 -7.11
C TYR A 155 -25.57 -5.90 -6.56
N ILE A 156 -24.70 -4.97 -6.99
CA ILE A 156 -23.28 -4.96 -6.63
C ILE A 156 -23.05 -4.87 -5.11
N HIS A 157 -23.85 -4.10 -4.37
CA HIS A 157 -23.76 -4.00 -2.91
C HIS A 157 -24.32 -5.22 -2.16
N HIS A 158 -25.05 -6.12 -2.85
CA HIS A 158 -25.42 -7.43 -2.31
C HIS A 158 -24.33 -8.47 -2.56
N ARG A 159 -23.66 -8.36 -3.72
CA ARG A 159 -22.55 -9.23 -4.14
C ARG A 159 -21.25 -8.95 -3.42
N PHE A 160 -21.08 -7.75 -2.89
CA PHE A 160 -19.90 -7.35 -2.12
C PHE A 160 -20.37 -6.68 -0.85
N ARG A 161 -20.04 -7.27 0.30
CA ARG A 161 -20.47 -6.79 1.63
C ARG A 161 -19.24 -6.46 2.47
N PRO A 162 -19.34 -5.54 3.44
CA PRO A 162 -18.27 -5.32 4.41
C PRO A 162 -17.92 -6.62 5.13
N SER A 163 -16.62 -6.92 5.23
CA SER A 163 -16.12 -8.01 6.08
C SER A 163 -16.29 -7.69 7.56
N ASP A 164 -16.22 -8.71 8.42
CA ASP A 164 -16.16 -8.51 9.87
C ASP A 164 -15.00 -7.59 10.26
N LEU A 165 -13.84 -7.75 9.62
CA LEU A 165 -12.68 -6.89 9.85
C LEU A 165 -12.98 -5.42 9.52
N LEU A 166 -13.67 -5.13 8.41
CA LEU A 166 -14.04 -3.77 8.04
C LEU A 166 -15.11 -3.19 8.99
N LEU A 167 -16.03 -4.01 9.48
CA LEU A 167 -17.01 -3.62 10.48
C LEU A 167 -16.35 -3.29 11.83
N GLU A 168 -15.38 -4.09 12.27
CA GLU A 168 -14.60 -3.85 13.49
C GLU A 168 -13.77 -2.56 13.36
N LEU A 169 -13.02 -2.43 12.26
CA LEU A 169 -12.27 -1.23 11.88
C LEU A 169 -13.12 0.04 12.02
N THR A 170 -14.33 0.01 11.46
CA THR A 170 -15.21 1.18 11.40
C THR A 170 -15.97 1.43 12.70
N SER A 171 -16.23 0.40 13.51
CA SER A 171 -16.84 0.57 14.84
C SER A 171 -15.89 1.26 15.82
N SER A 172 -14.60 0.92 15.77
CA SER A 172 -13.58 1.61 16.57
C SER A 172 -13.44 3.10 16.17
N ILE A 173 -13.76 3.45 14.92
CA ILE A 173 -13.74 4.83 14.42
C ILE A 173 -14.94 5.65 14.89
N GLU A 174 -16.15 5.08 14.93
CA GLU A 174 -17.34 5.73 15.50
C GLU A 174 -17.13 6.17 16.95
N SER A 175 -16.30 5.43 17.70
CA SER A 175 -16.00 5.75 19.08
C SER A 175 -15.10 6.99 19.23
N VAL A 176 -14.18 7.22 18.29
CA VAL A 176 -13.16 8.29 18.33
C VAL A 176 -13.67 9.58 17.71
N SER A 177 -14.43 9.41 16.63
CA SER A 177 -14.92 10.50 15.82
C SER A 177 -16.44 10.48 15.92
N LYS A 178 -17.05 11.61 16.29
CA LYS A 178 -18.46 11.87 16.01
C LYS A 178 -18.61 11.98 14.48
N VAL A 179 -18.46 10.87 13.77
CA VAL A 179 -18.50 10.82 12.31
C VAL A 179 -19.92 11.24 11.93
N GLU A 180 -20.08 12.47 11.46
CA GLU A 180 -21.36 12.95 10.93
C GLU A 180 -21.37 12.77 9.42
N GLU A 181 -20.27 13.12 8.72
CA GLU A 181 -20.16 12.96 7.26
C GLU A 181 -18.75 12.59 6.74
N GLU A 182 -17.67 12.88 7.47
CA GLU A 182 -16.29 12.63 7.02
C GLU A 182 -15.40 12.05 8.13
N LEU A 183 -14.41 11.25 7.75
CA LEU A 183 -13.39 10.75 8.67
C LEU A 183 -12.29 11.79 8.87
N PRO A 184 -11.70 11.88 10.08
CA PRO A 184 -10.45 12.56 10.28
C PRO A 184 -9.40 12.07 9.24
N PRO A 185 -8.67 12.98 8.57
CA PRO A 185 -7.77 12.61 7.47
C PRO A 185 -6.74 11.53 7.83
N ARG A 186 -6.22 11.56 9.07
CA ARG A 186 -5.24 10.56 9.54
C ARG A 186 -5.83 9.15 9.59
N ILE A 187 -7.06 9.01 10.08
CA ILE A 187 -7.77 7.72 10.16
C ILE A 187 -8.07 7.21 8.74
N ALA A 188 -8.58 8.08 7.85
CA ALA A 188 -8.82 7.72 6.46
C ALA A 188 -7.54 7.23 5.77
N ASN A 189 -6.43 7.93 6.00
CA ASN A 189 -5.12 7.53 5.51
C ASN A 189 -4.66 6.21 6.16
N CYS A 190 -4.90 5.98 7.45
CA CYS A 190 -4.56 4.72 8.12
C CYS A 190 -5.22 3.52 7.42
N ILE A 191 -6.53 3.59 7.18
CA ILE A 191 -7.30 2.52 6.52
C ILE A 191 -6.81 2.32 5.08
N ALA A 192 -6.58 3.42 4.35
CA ALA A 192 -6.06 3.35 2.98
C ALA A 192 -4.65 2.75 2.93
N GLY A 193 -3.75 3.14 3.85
CA GLY A 193 -2.41 2.60 3.96
C GLY A 193 -2.40 1.12 4.30
N TYR A 194 -3.24 0.70 5.24
CA TYR A 194 -3.50 -0.71 5.55
C TYR A 194 -3.92 -1.47 4.29
N ALA A 195 -4.95 -0.97 3.60
CA ALA A 195 -5.46 -1.61 2.39
C ALA A 195 -4.38 -1.73 1.30
N LEU A 196 -3.61 -0.66 1.06
CA LEU A 196 -2.55 -0.62 0.06
C LEU A 196 -1.38 -1.55 0.41
N LEU A 197 -0.98 -1.67 1.68
CA LEU A 197 0.05 -2.63 2.10
C LEU A 197 -0.43 -4.07 1.99
N CYS A 198 -1.67 -4.38 2.42
CA CYS A 198 -2.29 -5.68 2.17
C CYS A 198 -2.32 -5.98 0.66
N GLY A 199 -2.62 -4.97 -0.15
CA GLY A 199 -2.57 -5.03 -1.60
C GLY A 199 -1.20 -5.44 -2.14
N ILE A 200 -0.13 -4.81 -1.66
CA ILE A 200 1.25 -5.13 -2.04
C ILE A 200 1.59 -6.57 -1.65
N LYS A 201 1.28 -6.99 -0.41
CA LYS A 201 1.50 -8.36 0.07
C LYS A 201 0.77 -9.39 -0.80
N THR A 202 -0.51 -9.16 -1.09
CA THR A 202 -1.32 -10.04 -1.95
C THR A 202 -0.73 -10.12 -3.36
N SER A 203 -0.29 -9.00 -3.93
CA SER A 203 0.37 -9.02 -5.24
C SER A 203 1.70 -9.76 -5.21
N ILE A 204 2.53 -9.63 -4.17
CA ILE A 204 3.78 -10.40 -4.05
C ILE A 204 3.48 -11.90 -4.06
N LYS A 205 2.52 -12.36 -3.25
CA LYS A 205 2.11 -13.78 -3.20
C LYS A 205 1.60 -14.29 -4.55
N TRP A 206 0.78 -13.50 -5.23
CA TRP A 206 0.25 -13.85 -6.55
C TRP A 206 1.37 -13.92 -7.61
N LEU A 207 2.30 -12.97 -7.61
CA LEU A 207 3.43 -12.95 -8.53
C LEU A 207 4.43 -14.10 -8.28
N LYS A 208 4.63 -14.51 -7.02
CA LYS A 208 5.40 -15.72 -6.66
C LYS A 208 4.78 -16.99 -7.25
N LYS A 209 3.44 -17.05 -7.35
CA LYS A 209 2.69 -18.13 -8.02
C LYS A 209 2.60 -17.95 -9.55
N SER A 210 3.61 -17.35 -10.16
CA SER A 210 3.68 -17.07 -11.61
C SER A 210 2.60 -16.13 -12.16
N GLY A 211 1.88 -15.38 -11.30
CA GLY A 211 0.91 -14.39 -11.76
C GLY A 211 -0.20 -14.95 -12.64
N GLN A 212 -0.63 -16.20 -12.40
CA GLN A 212 -1.68 -16.85 -13.17
C GLN A 212 -3.06 -16.28 -12.83
N GLY A 213 -3.96 -16.23 -13.82
CA GLY A 213 -5.33 -15.75 -13.67
C GLY A 213 -5.46 -14.22 -13.65
N GLU A 214 -6.55 -13.73 -13.05
CA GLU A 214 -6.77 -12.28 -12.92
C GLU A 214 -5.72 -11.65 -12.01
N PRO A 215 -5.21 -10.44 -12.33
CA PRO A 215 -4.34 -9.69 -11.43
C PRO A 215 -4.94 -9.56 -10.03
N ALA A 216 -4.13 -9.75 -9.00
CA ALA A 216 -4.58 -9.68 -7.60
C ALA A 216 -3.84 -8.62 -6.79
N GLY A 217 -4.48 -8.09 -5.76
CA GLY A 217 -3.89 -7.08 -4.87
C GLY A 217 -3.67 -5.74 -5.56
N ILE A 218 -2.60 -5.03 -5.22
CA ILE A 218 -2.36 -3.66 -5.74
C ILE A 218 -2.21 -3.60 -7.27
N VAL A 219 -1.73 -4.66 -7.91
CA VAL A 219 -1.63 -4.74 -9.39
C VAL A 219 -3.00 -4.60 -10.05
N LYS A 220 -4.10 -4.98 -9.38
CA LYS A 220 -5.47 -4.80 -9.88
C LYS A 220 -5.87 -3.34 -10.01
N LEU A 221 -5.29 -2.47 -9.18
CA LEU A 221 -5.54 -1.04 -9.22
C LEU A 221 -4.78 -0.35 -10.33
N TYR A 222 -3.75 -0.96 -10.92
CA TYR A 222 -2.91 -0.29 -11.91
C TYR A 222 -3.69 0.12 -13.17
N PRO A 223 -3.34 1.27 -13.80
CA PRO A 223 -3.98 1.71 -15.02
C PRO A 223 -3.65 0.77 -16.17
N LYS A 224 -4.64 0.60 -17.06
CA LYS A 224 -4.54 -0.14 -18.32
C LYS A 224 -4.66 0.85 -19.47
N ASN A 225 -3.79 0.74 -20.47
CA ASN A 225 -4.00 1.48 -21.72
C ASN A 225 -5.08 0.79 -22.58
N LEU A 226 -5.41 1.38 -23.74
CA LEU A 226 -6.40 0.84 -24.67
C LEU A 226 -6.02 -0.57 -25.17
N ASP A 227 -4.72 -0.86 -25.28
CA ASP A 227 -4.19 -2.18 -25.67
C ASP A 227 -4.10 -3.17 -24.49
N GLY A 228 -4.71 -2.85 -23.34
CA GLY A 228 -4.71 -3.71 -22.15
C GLY A 228 -3.37 -3.79 -21.38
N ARG A 229 -2.33 -3.08 -21.80
CA ARG A 229 -1.04 -3.01 -21.11
C ARG A 229 -1.18 -2.31 -19.77
N ILE A 230 -0.70 -2.97 -18.72
CA ILE A 230 -0.69 -2.43 -17.36
C ILE A 230 0.53 -1.54 -17.13
N TRP A 231 0.29 -0.38 -16.54
CA TRP A 231 1.32 0.58 -16.15
C TRP A 231 1.49 0.61 -14.64
N ILE A 232 2.72 0.49 -14.15
CA ILE A 232 2.99 0.52 -12.71
C ILE A 232 2.98 1.99 -12.25
N PRO A 233 2.18 2.40 -11.25
CA PRO A 233 2.24 3.74 -10.67
C PRO A 233 3.43 3.84 -9.70
N LYS A 234 4.63 3.88 -10.29
CA LYS A 234 5.89 3.64 -9.57
C LYS A 234 6.16 4.65 -8.45
N ARG A 235 5.70 5.90 -8.57
CA ARG A 235 5.94 6.94 -7.53
C ARG A 235 5.36 6.56 -6.16
N PHE A 236 4.29 5.76 -6.12
CA PHE A 236 3.78 5.19 -4.89
C PHE A 236 4.50 3.88 -4.56
N THR A 237 4.35 2.85 -5.39
CA THR A 237 4.78 1.49 -5.03
C THR A 237 6.29 1.34 -4.90
N ALA A 238 7.08 2.05 -5.70
CA ALA A 238 8.54 2.03 -5.57
C ALA A 238 8.96 2.73 -4.27
N THR A 239 8.40 3.91 -3.97
CA THR A 239 8.70 4.66 -2.75
C THR A 239 8.35 3.84 -1.51
N THR A 240 7.14 3.28 -1.43
CA THR A 240 6.71 2.41 -0.33
C THR A 240 7.66 1.21 -0.18
N MET A 241 7.99 0.53 -1.28
CA MET A 241 8.91 -0.61 -1.23
C MET A 241 10.35 -0.23 -0.87
N TYR A 242 10.82 0.97 -1.22
CA TYR A 242 12.12 1.46 -0.79
C TYR A 242 12.13 1.62 0.73
N LEU A 243 11.15 2.34 1.29
CA LEU A 243 11.07 2.62 2.72
C LEU A 243 10.92 1.36 3.57
N ILE A 244 9.98 0.49 3.18
CA ILE A 244 9.79 -0.82 3.82
C ILE A 244 11.05 -1.67 3.65
N GLY A 245 11.66 -1.64 2.47
CA GLY A 245 12.91 -2.36 2.24
C GLY A 245 14.03 -1.88 3.16
N CYS A 246 14.26 -0.58 3.25
CA CYS A 246 15.30 -0.03 4.10
C CYS A 246 15.09 -0.41 5.57
N LEU A 247 13.86 -0.29 6.06
CA LEU A 247 13.49 -0.77 7.39
C LEU A 247 13.81 -2.26 7.50
N ALA A 248 13.30 -3.14 6.64
CA ALA A 248 13.49 -4.59 6.75
C ALA A 248 14.97 -5.01 6.84
N HIS A 249 15.83 -4.38 6.03
CA HIS A 249 17.28 -4.63 6.02
C HIS A 249 18.02 -4.06 7.23
N GLY A 250 17.38 -3.21 8.04
CA GLY A 250 17.95 -2.73 9.30
C GLY A 250 18.51 -1.31 9.24
N TYR A 251 18.40 -0.64 8.10
CA TYR A 251 18.83 0.74 7.98
C TYR A 251 17.94 1.66 8.84
N SER A 252 18.56 2.52 9.63
CA SER A 252 17.89 3.56 10.40
C SER A 252 17.83 4.89 9.64
N GLU A 253 18.61 5.03 8.56
CA GLU A 253 18.69 6.23 7.75
C GLU A 253 19.11 5.91 6.31
N PHE A 254 18.92 6.88 5.43
CA PHE A 254 19.40 6.85 4.05
C PHE A 254 19.55 8.30 3.53
N SER A 255 20.41 8.47 2.54
CA SER A 255 20.64 9.74 1.86
C SER A 255 19.77 9.90 0.61
N GLU A 256 19.59 11.15 0.18
CA GLU A 256 18.95 11.47 -1.09
C GLU A 256 19.67 10.81 -2.28
N ASN A 257 21.01 10.72 -2.23
CA ASN A 257 21.81 10.11 -3.29
C ASN A 257 21.53 8.60 -3.41
N GLU A 258 21.46 7.89 -2.29
CA GLU A 258 21.08 6.47 -2.26
C GLU A 258 19.66 6.25 -2.79
N LEU A 259 18.71 7.11 -2.37
CA LEU A 259 17.33 7.07 -2.87
C LEU A 259 17.29 7.32 -4.39
N ARG A 260 17.96 8.36 -4.90
CA ARG A 260 18.01 8.68 -6.34
C ARG A 260 18.64 7.55 -7.15
N ALA A 261 19.74 6.97 -6.68
CA ALA A 261 20.38 5.82 -7.32
C ALA A 261 19.41 4.64 -7.41
N TRP A 262 18.69 4.34 -6.32
CA TRP A 262 17.71 3.25 -6.29
C TRP A 262 16.49 3.52 -7.20
N LEU A 263 15.99 4.75 -7.22
CA LEU A 263 14.87 5.19 -8.08
C LEU A 263 15.22 5.18 -9.57
N SER A 264 16.46 5.53 -9.93
CA SER A 264 16.95 5.55 -11.31
C SER A 264 16.81 4.18 -12.00
N ASN A 265 17.13 3.10 -11.29
CA ASN A 265 16.97 1.72 -11.77
C ASN A 265 15.50 1.28 -11.98
N ARG A 266 14.55 2.15 -11.58
CA ARG A 266 13.11 2.00 -11.79
C ARG A 266 12.59 3.00 -12.81
N GLU A 267 13.48 3.68 -13.53
CA GLU A 267 13.17 4.73 -14.50
C GLU A 267 12.41 5.90 -13.85
N ILE A 268 12.70 6.20 -12.57
CA ILE A 268 12.15 7.33 -11.83
C ILE A 268 13.27 8.35 -11.66
N THR A 269 13.28 9.37 -12.51
CA THR A 269 14.33 10.41 -12.56
C THR A 269 13.72 11.82 -12.66
N GLY A 270 14.55 12.85 -12.57
CA GLY A 270 14.12 14.25 -12.74
C GLY A 270 13.00 14.66 -11.79
N ASN A 271 11.92 15.22 -12.34
CA ASN A 271 10.77 15.73 -11.59
C ASN A 271 10.06 14.65 -10.76
N ASP A 272 10.06 13.40 -11.22
CA ASP A 272 9.41 12.30 -10.50
C ASP A 272 10.17 11.94 -9.23
N ALA A 273 11.50 11.89 -9.31
CA ALA A 273 12.36 11.67 -8.14
C ALA A 273 12.28 12.87 -7.19
N SER A 274 12.32 14.10 -7.71
CA SER A 274 12.18 15.32 -6.90
C SER A 274 10.82 15.38 -6.19
N TRP A 275 9.74 14.88 -6.80
CA TRP A 275 8.43 14.78 -6.14
C TRP A 275 8.48 13.88 -4.90
N ILE A 276 9.16 12.72 -4.98
CA ILE A 276 9.31 11.77 -3.87
C ILE A 276 10.14 12.39 -2.75
N ILE A 277 11.27 13.01 -3.09
CA ILE A 277 12.16 13.68 -2.14
C ILE A 277 11.43 14.83 -1.44
N ASN A 278 10.70 15.64 -2.21
CA ASN A 278 9.88 16.73 -1.68
C ASN A 278 8.70 16.23 -0.85
N TRP A 279 8.25 14.99 -1.00
CA TRP A 279 7.26 14.38 -0.10
C TRP A 279 7.90 13.93 1.21
N LEU A 280 9.06 13.28 1.16
CA LEU A 280 9.83 12.87 2.34
C LEU A 280 10.30 14.07 3.18
N ASN A 281 10.64 15.19 2.52
CA ASN A 281 11.10 16.41 3.18
C ASN A 281 9.97 17.29 3.74
N ARG A 282 8.68 16.92 3.56
CA ARG A 282 7.60 17.81 4.01
C ARG A 282 7.63 17.96 5.52
N THR A 283 7.52 19.21 5.96
CA THR A 283 7.23 19.53 7.35
C THR A 283 5.78 19.15 7.64
N ILE A 284 5.57 17.95 8.19
CA ILE A 284 4.28 17.55 8.75
C ILE A 284 4.34 17.86 10.25
N PRO A 285 3.42 18.67 10.81
CA PRO A 285 3.29 18.86 12.25
C PRO A 285 2.68 17.60 12.86
N SER A 286 3.49 16.53 12.92
CA SER A 286 3.16 15.26 13.54
C SER A 286 4.36 14.78 14.32
N ALA A 287 4.15 14.36 15.57
CA ALA A 287 5.17 13.64 16.34
C ALA A 287 5.63 12.34 15.63
N HIS A 288 4.79 11.84 14.71
CA HIS A 288 5.03 10.65 13.94
C HIS A 288 5.11 11.00 12.46
N ARG A 289 6.31 11.39 12.03
CA ARG A 289 6.70 11.49 10.61
C ARG A 289 7.48 10.23 10.21
N LEU A 290 7.27 9.73 9.00
CA LEU A 290 7.97 8.55 8.46
C LEU A 290 9.49 8.64 8.60
N VAL A 291 10.01 9.79 8.18
CA VAL A 291 11.43 10.13 8.24
C VAL A 291 11.61 11.55 8.75
N ASN A 292 12.76 11.78 9.37
CA ASN A 292 13.26 13.06 9.84
C ASN A 292 14.27 13.56 8.79
N PRO A 293 13.90 14.51 7.92
CA PRO A 293 14.83 15.08 6.95
C PRO A 293 15.83 16.02 7.65
N ARG A 294 17.09 15.97 7.23
CA ARG A 294 18.16 16.91 7.57
C ARG A 294 18.90 17.30 6.29
N PHE A 295 19.03 18.58 6.02
CA PHE A 295 19.84 19.07 4.90
C PHE A 295 21.25 19.41 5.39
N ASP A 296 22.28 18.88 4.73
CA ASP A 296 23.68 19.10 5.09
C ASP A 296 24.36 20.24 4.30
N GLY A 297 23.61 20.91 3.42
CA GLY A 297 24.12 21.93 2.49
C GLY A 297 24.25 21.43 1.05
N ILE A 298 24.27 20.12 0.84
CA ILE A 298 24.43 19.48 -0.47
C ILE A 298 23.24 18.58 -0.79
N ALA A 299 22.82 17.73 0.15
CA ALA A 299 21.77 16.75 -0.05
C ALA A 299 20.92 16.57 1.21
N TYR A 300 19.71 16.01 1.05
CA TYR A 300 18.92 15.57 2.19
C TYR A 300 19.41 14.22 2.72
N HIS A 301 19.44 14.09 4.04
CA HIS A 301 19.56 12.84 4.80
C HIS A 301 18.24 12.58 5.52
N PHE A 302 17.79 11.34 5.51
CA PHE A 302 16.50 10.93 6.06
C PHE A 302 16.72 9.86 7.12
N SER A 303 16.50 10.19 8.39
CA SER A 303 16.52 9.21 9.48
C SER A 303 15.10 8.75 9.80
N PHE A 304 14.83 7.46 9.82
CA PHE A 304 13.50 6.94 10.20
C PHE A 304 13.10 7.41 11.59
N ASN A 305 11.78 7.49 11.84
CA ASN A 305 11.29 7.68 13.20
C ASN A 305 11.83 6.57 14.11
N LEU A 306 12.33 6.96 15.30
CA LEU A 306 12.87 6.00 16.25
C LEU A 306 11.85 4.94 16.65
N ASN A 307 10.57 5.29 16.70
CA ASN A 307 9.50 4.35 16.98
C ASN A 307 9.36 3.27 15.90
N TYR A 308 9.47 3.63 14.62
CA TYR A 308 9.43 2.66 13.52
C TYR A 308 10.67 1.75 13.50
N VAL A 309 11.83 2.29 13.92
CA VAL A 309 13.04 1.49 14.14
C VAL A 309 12.84 0.50 15.29
N ARG A 310 12.30 0.94 16.44
CA ARG A 310 11.99 0.07 17.59
C ARG A 310 10.96 -1.02 17.24
N MET A 311 9.90 -0.64 16.51
CA MET A 311 8.90 -1.56 15.99
C MET A 311 9.53 -2.66 15.13
N ARG A 312 10.45 -2.31 14.22
CA ARG A 312 11.21 -3.29 13.44
C ARG A 312 12.04 -4.22 14.32
N GLU A 313 12.79 -3.69 15.29
CA GLU A 313 13.63 -4.54 16.16
C GLU A 313 12.76 -5.52 16.97
N ARG A 314 11.61 -5.08 17.48
CA ARG A 314 10.60 -5.98 18.10
C ARG A 314 10.18 -7.11 17.15
N PHE A 315 9.99 -6.83 15.86
CA PHE A 315 9.66 -7.89 14.88
C PHE A 315 10.82 -8.84 14.62
N ARG A 316 12.07 -8.35 14.62
CA ARG A 316 13.26 -9.20 14.48
C ARG A 316 13.43 -10.14 15.68
N GLU A 317 13.21 -9.64 16.89
CA GLU A 317 13.23 -10.44 18.12
C GLU A 317 12.21 -11.58 18.06
N ARG A 318 10.98 -11.32 17.56
CA ARG A 318 9.96 -12.37 17.36
C ARG A 318 10.41 -13.48 16.40
N ILE A 319 11.24 -13.17 15.39
CA ILE A 319 11.80 -14.20 14.51
C ILE A 319 12.88 -15.00 15.25
N ARG A 320 13.83 -14.33 15.90
CA ARG A 320 14.91 -14.99 16.65
C ARG A 320 14.35 -15.94 17.72
N GLY A 321 13.30 -15.53 18.43
CA GLY A 321 12.61 -16.35 19.43
C GLY A 321 11.79 -17.52 18.88
N ARG A 322 11.55 -17.60 17.56
CA ARG A 322 10.94 -18.77 16.89
C ARG A 322 11.96 -19.76 16.36
N SER A 323 13.22 -19.33 16.22
CA SER A 323 14.34 -20.14 15.72
C SER A 323 15.18 -20.74 16.85
N SER A 324 14.81 -20.51 18.12
CA SER A 324 15.39 -21.09 19.33
C SER A 324 14.44 -22.11 19.95
#